data_AF-A0A813C192-F1
#
_entry.id   AF-A0A813C192-F1
#
_cell.length_a   1.000
_cell.length_b   1.000
_cell.length_c   1.000
_cell.angle_alpha   90.00
_cell.angle_beta   90.00
_cell.angle_gamma   90.00
#
_symmetry.space_group_name_H-M   'P 1'
#
loop_
_entity.id
_entity.type
_entity.pdbx_description
1 polymer ?
#
loop_
_entity_poly.entity_id
_entity_poly.type
_entity_poly.pdbx_seq_one_letter_code
_entity_poly.pdbx_strand_id
1 'polypeptide(L)'
;MVGSDAKPKELPAEERRYRLSAQERRLSGMVLHGPLEVAFSAYDIVVKMLADDHITYLAPHRFSTRMLEVQQDRPSKSIVIDATQHLQVKDTASQKPQVDLPDALSLTQAMTRRSLALDLVGAATFSRAEAWNRVLVQHLQQPPPPGFKFMDTAQLLRADRAGWLHMAQVLTTLRRGSDGTLPMDAAFDSLPTVPAIMFHLAPQQGGRATAEASQPHASASTAAGEGKLTKSAKRCASLKRKLSGNTTVATPPPPPHATPRPAKQQTGKGGAKRTFPEALKGMASRTPQGRRICWDYNLPGGCTNAAGSCPNGDH
;
A
#
# COMPACT_ATOMS: atom_id res chain seq x y z
N MET A 1 -16.84 23.00 -37.69
CA MET A 1 -15.53 23.28 -37.08
C MET A 1 -14.92 21.95 -36.71
N VAL A 2 -13.82 21.58 -37.35
CA VAL A 2 -13.17 20.27 -37.21
C VAL A 2 -12.43 20.23 -35.87
N GLY A 3 -12.87 19.36 -34.96
CA GLY A 3 -12.18 19.10 -33.70
C GLY A 3 -10.86 18.40 -33.98
N SER A 4 -9.75 19.06 -33.64
CA SER A 4 -8.43 18.46 -33.69
C SER A 4 -8.30 17.49 -32.52
N ASP A 5 -8.47 16.20 -32.79
CA ASP A 5 -7.99 15.10 -31.95
C ASP A 5 -6.44 15.09 -32.00
N ALA A 6 -5.83 16.09 -31.38
CA ALA A 6 -4.39 16.11 -31.15
C ALA A 6 -4.08 15.04 -30.11
N LYS A 7 -3.53 13.90 -30.56
CA LYS A 7 -3.03 12.85 -29.67
C LYS A 7 -2.13 13.48 -28.59
N PRO A 8 -2.27 13.11 -27.31
CA PRO A 8 -1.41 13.60 -26.26
C PRO A 8 0.05 13.43 -26.67
N LYS A 9 0.84 14.49 -26.51
CA LYS A 9 2.26 14.48 -26.86
C LYS A 9 3.00 13.55 -25.90
N GLU A 10 3.17 12.29 -26.26
CA GLU A 10 3.97 11.34 -25.49
C GLU A 10 5.44 11.75 -25.52
N LEU A 11 6.18 11.48 -24.44
CA LEU A 11 7.62 11.71 -24.42
C LEU A 11 8.31 10.72 -25.37
N PRO A 12 9.09 11.17 -26.36
CA PRO A 12 9.85 10.28 -27.22
C PRO A 12 10.74 9.33 -26.41
N ALA A 13 10.90 8.10 -26.88
CA ALA A 13 11.63 7.06 -26.15
C ALA A 13 13.09 7.46 -25.86
N GLU A 14 13.77 8.07 -26.82
CA GLU A 14 15.16 8.51 -26.67
C GLU A 14 15.29 9.65 -25.65
N GLU A 15 14.42 10.66 -25.74
CA GLU A 15 14.38 11.76 -24.76
C GLU A 15 14.10 11.24 -23.35
N ARG A 16 13.15 10.31 -23.22
CA ARG A 16 12.82 9.67 -21.93
C ARG A 16 14.03 8.93 -21.35
N ARG A 17 14.74 8.14 -22.17
CA ARG A 17 15.96 7.41 -21.75
C ARG A 17 17.05 8.36 -21.30
N TYR A 18 17.27 9.44 -22.05
CA TYR A 18 18.24 10.48 -21.70
C TYR A 18 17.91 11.09 -20.33
N ARG A 19 16.65 11.50 -20.11
CA ARG A 19 16.22 12.10 -18.84
C ARG A 19 16.27 11.14 -17.66
N LEU A 20 15.90 9.87 -17.85
CA LEU A 20 16.06 8.82 -16.83
C LEU A 20 17.53 8.72 -16.39
N SER A 21 18.46 8.60 -17.35
CA SER A 21 19.88 8.50 -17.03
C SER A 21 20.43 9.74 -16.30
N ALA A 22 19.94 10.93 -16.65
CA ALA A 22 20.31 12.16 -15.97
C ALA A 22 19.74 12.23 -14.55
N GLN A 23 18.49 11.79 -14.36
CA GLN A 23 17.84 11.74 -13.06
C GLN A 23 18.53 10.72 -12.13
N GLU A 24 18.87 9.54 -12.61
CA GLU A 24 19.63 8.52 -11.86
C GLU A 24 21.01 9.03 -11.43
N ARG A 25 21.75 9.72 -12.31
CA ARG A 25 23.04 10.32 -11.95
C ARG A 25 22.91 11.39 -10.87
N ARG A 26 21.88 12.24 -10.96
CA ARG A 26 21.64 13.31 -9.98
C ARG A 26 21.13 12.78 -8.64
N LEU A 27 20.32 11.73 -8.65
CA LEU A 27 19.71 11.10 -7.47
C LEU A 27 20.43 9.80 -7.09
N SER A 28 21.76 9.76 -7.20
CA SER A 28 22.59 8.57 -6.96
C SER A 28 22.51 7.99 -5.53
N GLY A 29 21.99 8.77 -4.57
CA GLY A 29 21.69 8.30 -3.21
C GLY A 29 20.39 7.50 -3.08
N MET A 30 19.61 7.34 -4.16
CA MET A 30 18.36 6.60 -4.18
C MET A 30 18.40 5.48 -5.22
N VAL A 31 17.77 4.35 -4.89
CA VAL A 31 17.56 3.26 -5.85
C VAL A 31 16.24 3.52 -6.57
N LEU A 32 16.30 4.03 -7.81
CA LEU A 32 15.13 4.37 -8.64
C LEU A 32 14.51 3.16 -9.36
N HIS A 33 14.79 1.95 -8.89
CA HIS A 33 14.31 0.69 -9.47
C HIS A 33 13.23 0.03 -8.61
N GLY A 34 12.49 -0.91 -9.19
CA GLY A 34 11.49 -1.69 -8.47
C GLY A 34 10.33 -0.82 -7.95
N PRO A 35 10.13 -0.65 -6.62
CA PRO A 35 9.03 0.15 -6.09
C PRO A 35 9.06 1.63 -6.49
N LEU A 36 10.22 2.20 -6.81
CA LEU A 36 10.34 3.61 -7.21
C LEU A 36 10.45 3.80 -8.73
N GLU A 37 10.49 2.71 -9.49
CA GLU A 37 10.53 2.79 -10.96
C GLU A 37 9.17 3.19 -11.50
N VAL A 38 9.08 4.36 -12.12
CA VAL A 38 7.81 4.97 -12.55
C VAL A 38 7.34 4.36 -13.88
N ALA A 39 6.05 4.06 -13.97
CA ALA A 39 5.40 3.67 -15.22
C ALA A 39 5.48 4.77 -16.30
N PHE A 40 5.62 4.39 -17.56
CA PHE A 40 5.72 5.34 -18.69
C PHE A 40 4.43 6.13 -18.88
N SER A 41 3.28 5.47 -18.75
CA SER A 41 1.96 6.09 -18.78
C SER A 41 1.74 7.15 -17.69
N ALA A 42 2.52 7.14 -16.61
CA ALA A 42 2.46 8.16 -15.57
C ALA A 42 3.14 9.47 -16.00
N TYR A 43 4.21 9.40 -16.81
CA TYR A 43 4.82 10.60 -17.39
C TYR A 43 3.85 11.32 -18.33
N ASP A 44 3.06 10.58 -19.11
CA ASP A 44 2.08 11.17 -20.04
C ASP A 44 1.01 11.99 -19.33
N ILE A 45 0.67 11.64 -18.08
CA ILE A 45 -0.26 12.43 -17.24
C ILE A 45 0.35 13.81 -16.96
N VAL A 46 1.63 13.86 -16.60
CA VAL A 46 2.34 15.11 -16.30
C VAL A 46 2.58 15.92 -17.57
N VAL A 47 2.95 15.27 -18.67
CA VAL A 47 3.16 15.95 -19.96
C VAL A 47 1.87 16.59 -20.44
N LYS A 48 0.73 15.89 -20.31
CA LYS A 48 -0.58 16.46 -20.62
C LYS A 48 -0.86 17.69 -19.77
N MET A 49 -0.65 17.62 -18.45
CA MET A 49 -0.86 18.75 -17.54
C MET A 49 -0.01 19.98 -17.92
N LEU A 50 1.27 19.77 -18.29
CA LEU A 50 2.12 20.87 -18.76
C LEU A 50 1.72 21.40 -20.14
N ALA A 51 1.26 20.54 -21.05
CA ALA A 51 0.81 20.94 -22.38
C ALA A 51 -0.48 21.78 -22.30
N ASP A 52 -1.40 21.38 -21.42
CA ASP A 52 -2.67 22.08 -21.16
C ASP A 52 -2.46 23.37 -20.33
N ASP A 53 -1.26 23.58 -19.77
CA ASP A 53 -0.88 24.74 -18.95
C ASP A 53 -1.82 25.01 -17.76
N HIS A 54 -2.40 23.94 -17.20
CA HIS A 54 -3.34 24.02 -16.09
C HIS A 54 -3.10 22.91 -15.07
N ILE A 55 -3.13 23.26 -13.79
CA ILE A 55 -2.90 22.30 -12.69
C ILE A 55 -4.09 21.40 -12.52
N THR A 56 -3.84 20.09 -12.57
CA THR A 56 -4.83 19.07 -12.23
C THR A 56 -4.35 18.23 -11.06
N TYR A 57 -5.27 17.70 -10.28
CA TYR A 57 -4.89 16.84 -9.14
C TYR A 57 -4.26 15.53 -9.62
N LEU A 58 -2.95 15.41 -9.40
CA LEU A 58 -2.18 14.21 -9.69
C LEU A 58 -2.31 13.21 -8.55
N ALA A 59 -3.40 12.44 -8.56
CA ALA A 59 -3.70 11.47 -7.52
C ALA A 59 -2.63 10.36 -7.43
N PRO A 60 -2.09 10.03 -6.23
CA PRO A 60 -0.99 9.07 -6.09
C PRO A 60 -1.26 7.68 -6.68
N HIS A 61 -2.51 7.20 -6.65
CA HIS A 61 -2.89 5.88 -7.19
C HIS A 61 -2.70 5.76 -8.71
N ARG A 62 -2.53 6.89 -9.43
CA ARG A 62 -2.27 6.90 -10.88
C ARG A 62 -0.79 6.76 -11.22
N PHE A 63 0.08 6.76 -10.21
CA PHE A 63 1.53 6.61 -10.35
C PHE A 63 1.92 5.17 -9.99
N SER A 64 1.68 4.27 -10.93
CA SER A 64 2.03 2.85 -10.82
C SER A 64 3.53 2.61 -11.04
N THR A 65 3.98 1.39 -10.76
CA THR A 65 5.35 0.97 -11.04
C THR A 65 5.48 0.51 -12.49
N ARG A 66 6.70 0.59 -13.06
CA ARG A 66 6.98 0.05 -14.39
C ARG A 66 6.68 -1.45 -14.47
N MET A 67 6.94 -2.20 -13.40
CA MET A 67 6.60 -3.63 -13.31
C MET A 67 5.08 -3.86 -13.44
N LEU A 68 4.25 -3.08 -12.76
CA LEU A 68 2.79 -3.22 -12.83
C LEU A 68 2.26 -2.86 -14.21
N GLU A 69 2.81 -1.80 -14.82
CA GLU A 69 2.48 -1.41 -16.19
C GLU A 69 2.76 -2.54 -17.18
N VAL A 70 3.95 -3.15 -17.16
CA VAL A 70 4.30 -4.27 -18.05
C VAL A 70 3.42 -5.50 -17.83
N GLN A 71 2.95 -5.74 -16.59
CA GLN A 71 2.04 -6.84 -16.29
C GLN A 71 0.63 -6.59 -16.84
N GLN A 72 0.15 -5.35 -16.79
CA GLN A 72 -1.19 -4.95 -17.22
C GLN A 72 -1.29 -4.63 -18.72
N ASP A 73 -0.17 -4.32 -19.38
CA ASP A 73 -0.08 -4.08 -20.83
C ASP A 73 -0.27 -5.36 -21.67
N ARG A 74 -0.59 -6.50 -21.03
CA ARG A 74 -1.05 -7.69 -21.74
C ARG A 74 -2.49 -7.47 -22.23
N PRO A 75 -2.76 -7.62 -23.54
CA PRO A 75 -4.06 -7.27 -24.11
C PRO A 75 -5.17 -8.18 -23.57
N SER A 76 -6.01 -7.66 -22.68
CA SER A 76 -7.26 -8.30 -22.27
C SER A 76 -8.37 -7.97 -23.29
N LYS A 77 -8.20 -8.43 -24.52
CA LYS A 77 -9.29 -8.46 -25.51
C LYS A 77 -10.09 -9.75 -25.32
N SER A 78 -10.90 -9.85 -24.26
CA SER A 78 -11.93 -10.89 -24.19
C SER A 78 -13.22 -10.31 -24.78
N ILE A 79 -13.58 -10.72 -26.00
CA ILE A 79 -14.90 -10.46 -26.56
C ILE A 79 -15.85 -11.45 -25.86
N VAL A 80 -16.72 -10.95 -24.98
CA VAL A 80 -17.79 -11.76 -24.41
C VAL A 80 -18.94 -11.74 -25.40
N ILE A 81 -19.11 -12.81 -26.17
CA ILE A 81 -20.32 -13.02 -26.99
C ILE A 81 -21.36 -13.64 -26.07
N ASP A 82 -22.34 -12.86 -25.64
CA ASP A 82 -23.52 -13.36 -24.93
C ASP A 82 -24.43 -14.10 -25.93
N ALA A 83 -25.05 -15.21 -25.51
CA ALA A 83 -25.89 -16.07 -26.34
C ALA A 83 -27.19 -15.39 -26.85
N THR A 84 -27.39 -14.12 -26.50
CA THR A 84 -28.55 -13.29 -26.83
C THR A 84 -28.20 -12.14 -27.78
N GLN A 85 -27.56 -12.42 -28.93
CA GLN A 85 -27.38 -11.51 -30.09
C GLN A 85 -26.91 -10.06 -29.84
N HIS A 86 -26.51 -9.69 -28.62
CA HIS A 86 -26.03 -8.36 -28.27
C HIS A 86 -24.55 -8.43 -27.93
N LEU A 87 -23.72 -8.01 -28.88
CA LEU A 87 -22.29 -7.82 -28.70
C LEU A 87 -22.04 -6.60 -27.80
N GLN A 88 -21.80 -6.81 -26.51
CA GLN A 88 -21.30 -5.76 -25.63
C GLN A 88 -19.77 -5.77 -25.63
N VAL A 89 -19.16 -4.88 -26.42
CA VAL A 89 -17.73 -4.58 -26.32
C VAL A 89 -17.50 -3.77 -25.04
N LYS A 90 -17.24 -4.45 -23.92
CA LYS A 90 -16.78 -3.79 -22.70
C LYS A 90 -15.29 -3.51 -22.85
N ASP A 91 -14.98 -2.32 -23.33
CA ASP A 91 -13.60 -1.88 -23.58
C ASP A 91 -12.86 -1.69 -22.24
N THR A 92 -12.34 -2.79 -21.71
CA THR A 92 -11.52 -2.83 -20.49
C THR A 92 -10.09 -2.35 -20.78
N ALA A 93 -9.73 -2.16 -22.06
CA ALA A 93 -8.40 -1.75 -22.50
C ALA A 93 -8.08 -0.27 -22.22
N SER A 94 -9.07 0.54 -21.81
CA SER A 94 -8.87 1.95 -21.48
C SER A 94 -8.51 2.21 -20.00
N GLN A 95 -8.48 1.17 -19.16
CA GLN A 95 -8.11 1.35 -17.75
C GLN A 95 -6.59 1.53 -17.63
N LYS A 96 -6.16 2.78 -17.53
CA LYS A 96 -4.76 3.11 -17.22
C LYS A 96 -4.32 2.39 -15.94
N PRO A 97 -3.07 1.90 -15.87
CA PRO A 97 -2.55 1.25 -14.67
C PRO A 97 -2.75 2.09 -13.40
N GLN A 98 -3.48 1.55 -12.44
CA GLN A 98 -3.66 2.12 -11.12
C GLN A 98 -3.05 1.20 -10.07
N VAL A 99 -2.47 1.79 -9.03
CA VAL A 99 -1.88 1.08 -7.91
C VAL A 99 -2.81 1.16 -6.69
N ASP A 100 -3.04 0.03 -6.05
CA ASP A 100 -3.71 -0.02 -4.76
C ASP A 100 -2.79 0.56 -3.68
N LEU A 101 -3.36 1.38 -2.79
CA LEU A 101 -2.63 2.06 -1.71
C LEU A 101 -3.15 1.60 -0.33
N PRO A 102 -2.98 0.31 0.04
CA PRO A 102 -3.55 -0.25 1.26
C PRO A 102 -2.90 0.28 2.54
N ASP A 103 -1.67 0.81 2.47
CA ASP A 103 -0.89 1.21 3.63
C ASP A 103 -0.08 2.49 3.39
N ALA A 104 0.51 3.02 4.45
CA ALA A 104 1.32 4.24 4.38
C ALA A 104 2.58 4.06 3.50
N LEU A 105 3.14 2.85 3.45
CA LEU A 105 4.35 2.57 2.66
C LEU A 105 4.05 2.64 1.15
N SER A 106 3.02 1.94 0.68
CA SER A 106 2.60 1.99 -0.73
C SER A 106 2.19 3.41 -1.14
N LEU A 107 1.50 4.15 -0.26
CA LEU A 107 1.17 5.56 -0.47
C LEU A 107 2.41 6.43 -0.61
N THR A 108 3.39 6.28 0.29
CA THR A 108 4.65 7.05 0.24
C THR A 108 5.40 6.76 -1.05
N GLN A 109 5.56 5.49 -1.42
CA GLN A 109 6.21 5.10 -2.68
C GLN A 109 5.49 5.69 -3.90
N ALA A 110 4.16 5.70 -3.92
CA ALA A 110 3.37 6.31 -4.99
C ALA A 110 3.54 7.83 -5.08
N MET A 111 3.60 8.52 -3.94
CA MET A 111 3.89 9.95 -3.90
C MET A 111 5.31 10.26 -4.36
N THR A 112 6.31 9.46 -3.99
CA THR A 112 7.69 9.60 -4.51
C THR A 112 7.74 9.37 -6.02
N ARG A 113 7.03 8.36 -6.56
CA ARG A 113 6.91 8.16 -8.02
C ARG A 113 6.28 9.36 -8.73
N ARG A 114 5.29 10.02 -8.10
CA ARG A 114 4.73 11.29 -8.60
C ARG A 114 5.78 12.40 -8.64
N SER A 115 6.59 12.56 -7.59
CA SER A 115 7.70 13.52 -7.58
C SER A 115 8.73 13.23 -8.68
N LEU A 116 9.10 11.97 -8.87
CA LEU A 116 10.03 11.55 -9.94
C LEU A 116 9.45 11.83 -11.33
N ALA A 117 8.15 11.62 -11.53
CA ALA A 117 7.47 11.95 -12.77
C ALA A 117 7.48 13.46 -13.05
N LEU A 118 7.13 14.29 -12.05
CA LEU A 118 7.19 15.74 -12.18
C LEU A 118 8.58 16.23 -12.58
N ASP A 119 9.61 15.66 -11.97
CA ASP A 119 11.01 16.00 -12.21
C ASP A 119 11.52 15.55 -13.58
N LEU A 120 11.19 14.33 -14.00
CA LEU A 120 11.57 13.83 -15.31
C LEU A 120 10.95 14.65 -16.44
N VAL A 121 9.67 15.04 -16.31
CA VAL A 121 9.01 15.87 -17.32
C VAL A 121 9.49 17.32 -17.26
N GLY A 122 10.01 17.76 -16.11
CA GLY A 122 10.47 19.12 -15.87
C GLY A 122 9.34 20.06 -15.45
N ALA A 123 8.30 19.53 -14.79
CA ALA A 123 7.21 20.30 -14.18
C ALA A 123 7.62 20.90 -12.83
N ALA A 124 8.35 20.13 -12.01
CA ALA A 124 8.87 20.54 -10.71
C ALA A 124 10.16 19.77 -10.38
N THR A 125 11.03 20.34 -9.58
CA THR A 125 12.26 19.68 -9.10
C THR A 125 11.91 18.60 -8.07
N PHE A 126 12.54 17.42 -8.19
CA PHE A 126 12.29 16.27 -7.30
C PHE A 126 12.38 16.63 -5.81
N SER A 127 13.42 17.35 -5.40
CA SER A 127 13.63 17.70 -3.99
C SER A 127 12.52 18.57 -3.41
N ARG A 128 11.90 19.44 -4.22
CA ARG A 128 10.81 20.34 -3.79
C ARG A 128 9.51 19.56 -3.61
N ALA A 129 9.14 18.77 -4.61
CA ALA A 129 7.97 17.90 -4.53
C ALA A 129 8.09 16.85 -3.42
N GLU A 130 9.29 16.27 -3.23
CA GLU A 130 9.53 15.26 -2.21
C GLU A 130 9.60 15.85 -0.79
N ALA A 131 10.12 17.08 -0.63
CA ALA A 131 10.05 17.78 0.65
C ALA A 131 8.60 17.95 1.12
N TRP A 132 7.70 18.32 0.20
CA TRP A 132 6.26 18.39 0.51
C TRP A 132 5.67 17.03 0.90
N ASN A 133 5.94 15.97 0.12
CA ASN A 133 5.48 14.62 0.47
C ASN A 133 5.98 14.20 1.87
N ARG A 134 7.23 14.54 2.21
CA ARG A 134 7.83 14.24 3.51
C ARG A 134 7.12 14.97 4.65
N VAL A 135 6.72 16.24 4.46
CA VAL A 135 5.90 16.97 5.44
C VAL A 135 4.59 16.23 5.68
N LEU A 136 3.87 15.84 4.62
CA LEU A 136 2.61 15.09 4.75
C LEU A 136 2.79 13.76 5.49
N VAL A 137 3.76 12.95 5.07
CA VAL A 137 3.99 11.61 5.65
C VAL A 137 4.47 11.69 7.10
N GLN A 138 5.21 12.74 7.47
CA GLN A 138 5.64 12.96 8.85
C GLN A 138 4.44 13.09 9.81
N HIS A 139 3.30 13.63 9.36
CA HIS A 139 2.09 13.72 10.20
C HIS A 139 1.48 12.36 10.55
N LEU A 140 1.71 11.31 9.74
CA LEU A 140 1.26 9.95 10.08
C LEU A 140 1.96 9.39 11.33
N GLN A 141 3.14 9.91 11.65
CA GLN A 141 3.96 9.46 12.78
C GLN A 141 3.82 10.33 14.03
N GLN A 142 3.14 11.47 13.93
CA GLN A 142 2.95 12.37 15.07
C GLN A 142 1.92 11.77 16.04
N PRO A 143 2.25 11.59 17.33
CA PRO A 143 1.27 11.17 18.31
C PRO A 143 0.20 12.26 18.47
N PRO A 144 -1.09 11.92 18.36
CA PRO A 144 -2.15 12.91 18.54
C PRO A 144 -2.22 13.36 20.01
N PRO A 145 -2.68 14.60 20.28
CA PRO A 145 -2.99 15.03 21.64
C PRO A 145 -4.04 14.13 22.31
N PRO A 146 -4.14 14.13 23.65
CA PRO A 146 -5.17 13.37 24.37
C PRO A 146 -6.58 13.68 23.86
N GLY A 147 -7.38 12.65 23.57
CA GLY A 147 -8.73 12.79 23.04
C GLY A 147 -8.85 12.82 21.51
N PHE A 148 -7.72 12.79 20.79
CA PHE A 148 -7.69 12.80 19.32
C PHE A 148 -7.20 11.46 18.75
N LYS A 149 -7.57 11.16 17.50
CA LYS A 149 -7.10 9.97 16.78
C LYS A 149 -5.82 10.26 15.97
N PHE A 150 -5.05 9.22 15.68
CA PHE A 150 -3.96 9.30 14.72
C PHE A 150 -4.50 9.71 13.35
N MET A 151 -3.66 10.40 12.58
CA MET A 151 -3.94 10.69 11.18
C MET A 151 -3.99 9.38 10.39
N ASP A 152 -5.03 9.22 9.58
CA ASP A 152 -5.16 8.12 8.62
C ASP A 152 -4.70 8.55 7.22
N THR A 153 -4.45 7.57 6.34
CA THR A 153 -4.02 7.82 4.96
C THR A 153 -5.07 8.59 4.15
N ALA A 154 -6.35 8.44 4.48
CA ALA A 154 -7.44 9.19 3.84
C ALA A 154 -7.39 10.69 4.19
N GLN A 155 -7.10 11.02 5.45
CA GLN A 155 -6.88 12.39 5.91
C GLN A 155 -5.66 13.00 5.23
N LEU A 156 -4.56 12.25 5.10
CA LEU A 156 -3.39 12.69 4.35
C LEU A 156 -3.73 12.99 2.88
N LEU A 157 -4.48 12.13 2.21
CA LEU A 157 -4.89 12.34 0.81
C LEU A 157 -5.81 13.57 0.65
N ARG A 158 -6.61 13.91 1.66
CA ARG A 158 -7.37 15.17 1.68
C ARG A 158 -6.44 16.39 1.80
N ALA A 159 -5.44 16.33 2.67
CA ALA A 159 -4.44 17.39 2.80
C ALA A 159 -3.61 17.56 1.51
N ASP A 160 -3.17 16.46 0.91
CA ASP A 160 -2.50 16.44 -0.40
C ASP A 160 -3.38 17.14 -1.45
N ARG A 161 -4.64 16.71 -1.61
CA ARG A 161 -5.58 17.33 -2.56
C ARG A 161 -5.80 18.81 -2.30
N ALA A 162 -5.91 19.24 -1.04
CA ALA A 162 -6.03 20.64 -0.69
C ALA A 162 -4.79 21.45 -1.12
N GLY A 163 -3.58 20.87 -1.01
CA GLY A 163 -2.36 21.48 -1.52
C GLY A 163 -2.38 21.65 -3.03
N TRP A 164 -2.78 20.63 -3.78
CA TRP A 164 -2.93 20.74 -5.24
C TRP A 164 -4.00 21.77 -5.65
N LEU A 165 -5.10 21.85 -4.92
CA LEU A 165 -6.13 22.86 -5.15
C LEU A 165 -5.59 24.27 -4.90
N HIS A 166 -4.81 24.47 -3.84
CA HIS A 166 -4.16 25.75 -3.57
C HIS A 166 -3.16 26.11 -4.67
N MET A 167 -2.32 25.17 -5.13
CA MET A 167 -1.42 25.41 -6.25
C MET A 167 -2.18 25.86 -7.50
N ALA A 168 -3.33 25.22 -7.80
CA ALA A 168 -4.18 25.60 -8.92
C ALA A 168 -4.81 27.00 -8.81
N GLN A 169 -4.92 27.55 -7.60
CA GLN A 169 -5.40 28.91 -7.37
C GLN A 169 -4.29 29.96 -7.52
N VAL A 170 -3.08 29.61 -7.08
CA VAL A 170 -1.94 30.55 -7.04
C VAL A 170 -1.19 30.59 -8.38
N LEU A 171 -1.05 29.45 -9.05
CA LEU A 171 -0.31 29.36 -10.30
C LEU A 171 -1.21 29.66 -11.50
N THR A 172 -0.83 30.70 -12.25
CA THR A 172 -1.49 31.09 -13.49
C THR A 172 -0.94 30.37 -14.72
N THR A 173 0.31 29.91 -14.65
CA THR A 173 0.98 29.14 -15.71
C THR A 173 1.95 28.13 -15.10
N LEU A 174 2.13 27.02 -15.79
CA LEU A 174 3.09 25.96 -15.52
C LEU A 174 4.34 26.06 -16.41
N ARG A 175 4.38 27.02 -17.33
CA ARG A 175 5.53 27.22 -18.21
C ARG A 175 6.73 27.67 -17.41
N ARG A 176 7.90 27.19 -17.82
CA ARG A 176 9.18 27.62 -17.27
C ARG A 176 9.35 29.12 -17.52
N GLY A 177 9.75 29.86 -16.49
CA GLY A 177 10.07 31.28 -16.62
C GLY A 177 11.26 31.52 -17.56
N SER A 178 11.43 32.76 -18.02
CA SER A 178 12.60 33.17 -18.83
C SER A 178 13.93 32.82 -18.14
N ASP A 179 13.93 32.86 -16.81
CA ASP A 179 15.11 32.66 -15.96
C ASP A 179 15.36 31.17 -15.68
N GLY A 180 14.61 30.28 -16.33
CA GLY A 180 14.70 28.84 -16.14
C GLY A 180 13.99 28.32 -14.88
N THR A 181 13.35 29.19 -14.10
CA THR A 181 12.63 28.84 -12.88
C THR A 181 11.35 28.05 -13.17
N LEU A 182 11.04 27.10 -12.30
CA LEU A 182 9.82 26.30 -12.36
C LEU A 182 8.79 26.89 -11.40
N PRO A 183 7.63 27.40 -11.87
CA PRO A 183 6.62 28.00 -10.99
C PRO A 183 6.12 27.02 -9.90
N MET A 184 6.06 25.73 -10.23
CA MET A 184 5.61 24.70 -9.31
C MET A 184 6.56 24.49 -8.12
N ASP A 185 7.85 24.79 -8.27
CA ASP A 185 8.82 24.67 -7.16
C ASP A 185 8.51 25.67 -6.05
N ALA A 186 8.28 26.93 -6.42
CA ALA A 186 7.91 27.97 -5.47
C ALA A 186 6.55 27.68 -4.81
N ALA A 187 5.61 27.10 -5.57
CA ALA A 187 4.33 26.68 -5.03
C ALA A 187 4.49 25.57 -3.99
N PHE A 188 5.29 24.52 -4.27
CA PHE A 188 5.57 23.45 -3.30
C PHE A 188 6.21 23.97 -2.02
N ASP A 189 7.16 24.90 -2.12
CA ASP A 189 7.82 25.52 -0.95
C ASP A 189 6.83 26.30 -0.06
N SER A 190 5.75 26.84 -0.64
CA SER A 190 4.74 27.61 0.10
C SER A 190 3.70 26.75 0.84
N LEU A 191 3.44 25.52 0.37
CA LEU A 191 2.36 24.65 0.86
C LEU A 191 2.34 24.44 2.38
N PRO A 192 3.48 24.22 3.08
CA PRO A 192 3.48 24.01 4.52
C PRO A 192 2.91 25.17 5.35
N THR A 193 2.82 26.38 4.77
CA THR A 193 2.32 27.57 5.47
C THR A 193 0.83 27.82 5.23
N VAL A 194 0.18 27.06 4.35
CA VAL A 194 -1.20 27.32 3.90
C VAL A 194 -2.22 26.82 4.93
N PRO A 195 -3.05 27.70 5.52
CA PRO A 195 -3.99 27.31 6.58
C PRO A 195 -5.01 26.24 6.15
N ALA A 196 -5.49 26.28 4.91
CA ALA A 196 -6.45 25.31 4.38
C ALA A 196 -5.89 23.87 4.40
N ILE A 197 -4.59 23.71 4.17
CA ILE A 197 -3.94 22.40 4.20
C ILE A 197 -3.69 21.98 5.66
N MET A 198 -3.22 22.90 6.48
CA MET A 198 -2.99 22.67 7.92
C MET A 198 -4.27 22.22 8.64
N PHE A 199 -5.44 22.73 8.24
CA PHE A 199 -6.72 22.28 8.75
C PHE A 199 -6.97 20.78 8.48
N HIS A 200 -6.63 20.29 7.28
CA HIS A 200 -6.70 18.87 6.98
C HIS A 200 -5.64 18.04 7.71
N LEU A 201 -4.51 18.65 8.07
CA LEU A 201 -3.45 17.99 8.83
C LEU A 201 -3.70 17.94 10.35
N ALA A 202 -4.63 18.75 10.86
CA ALA A 202 -4.97 18.79 12.28
C ALA A 202 -5.56 17.44 12.75
N PRO A 203 -5.13 16.90 13.91
CA PRO A 203 -5.73 15.71 14.49
C PRO A 203 -7.24 15.86 14.64
N GLN A 204 -7.99 14.84 14.22
CA GLN A 204 -9.45 14.83 14.35
C GLN A 204 -9.83 14.21 15.69
N GLN A 205 -10.94 14.69 16.28
CA GLN A 205 -11.48 14.10 17.50
C GLN A 205 -11.69 12.60 17.31
N GLY A 206 -11.14 11.81 18.25
CA GLY A 206 -11.40 10.39 18.28
C GLY A 206 -12.87 10.20 18.64
N GLY A 207 -13.63 9.47 17.83
CA GLY A 207 -15.01 9.16 18.17
C GLY A 207 -15.05 8.55 19.57
N ARG A 208 -15.67 9.26 20.52
CA ARG A 208 -16.05 8.71 21.81
C ARG A 208 -17.10 7.64 21.48
N ALA A 209 -16.67 6.38 21.38
CA ALA A 209 -17.62 5.30 21.64
C ALA A 209 -18.23 5.64 23.01
N THR A 210 -19.55 5.77 23.05
CA THR A 210 -20.32 5.94 24.27
C THR A 210 -20.03 4.77 25.20
N ALA A 211 -18.98 4.91 26.01
CA ALA A 211 -18.84 4.15 27.23
C ALA A 211 -19.84 4.78 28.21
N GLU A 212 -21.03 4.19 28.29
CA GLU A 212 -21.94 4.40 29.40
C GLU A 212 -21.16 4.34 30.71
N ALA A 213 -21.32 5.39 31.49
CA ALA A 213 -20.76 5.50 32.83
C ALA A 213 -21.54 4.59 33.77
N SER A 214 -21.08 3.36 33.94
CA SER A 214 -21.45 2.57 35.12
C SER A 214 -20.40 2.81 36.21
N GLN A 215 -20.77 3.63 37.18
CA GLN A 215 -20.01 3.81 38.43
C GLN A 215 -19.85 2.46 39.15
N PRO A 216 -18.70 2.14 39.77
CA PRO A 216 -18.59 0.98 40.63
C PRO A 216 -18.97 1.36 42.05
N HIS A 217 -20.16 0.94 42.50
CA HIS A 217 -20.39 0.75 43.93
C HIS A 217 -19.62 -0.51 44.38
N ALA A 218 -18.73 -0.31 45.35
CA ALA A 218 -18.00 -1.36 46.01
C ALA A 218 -18.96 -2.26 46.80
N SER A 219 -18.91 -3.57 46.55
CA SER A 219 -19.32 -4.60 47.50
C SER A 219 -18.57 -5.89 47.17
N ALA A 220 -17.73 -6.30 48.11
CA ALA A 220 -16.95 -7.52 48.07
C ALA A 220 -17.86 -8.74 48.15
N SER A 221 -17.59 -9.74 47.31
CA SER A 221 -17.96 -11.14 47.56
C SER A 221 -17.07 -12.06 46.74
N THR A 222 -16.44 -12.98 47.46
CA THR A 222 -15.59 -14.08 47.02
C THR A 222 -16.38 -15.14 46.25
N ALA A 223 -15.89 -15.57 45.09
CA ALA A 223 -16.05 -16.93 44.59
C ALA A 223 -15.07 -17.22 43.44
N ALA A 224 -14.36 -18.34 43.58
CA ALA A 224 -13.52 -18.92 42.55
C ALA A 224 -14.36 -19.48 41.39
N GLY A 225 -13.86 -19.33 40.17
CA GLY A 225 -14.44 -19.92 38.97
C GLY A 225 -13.56 -19.69 37.74
N GLU A 226 -13.14 -20.79 37.14
CA GLU A 226 -12.15 -20.89 36.06
C GLU A 226 -12.66 -20.30 34.74
N GLY A 227 -11.79 -19.58 34.00
CA GLY A 227 -12.14 -19.01 32.70
C GLY A 227 -10.92 -18.57 31.87
N LYS A 228 -10.74 -19.23 30.72
CA LYS A 228 -9.68 -19.10 29.70
C LYS A 228 -9.20 -17.65 29.39
N LEU A 229 -7.92 -17.41 29.61
CA LEU A 229 -7.19 -16.25 29.10
C LEU A 229 -6.81 -16.43 27.61
N THR A 230 -7.03 -15.37 26.83
CA THR A 230 -6.66 -15.31 25.41
C THR A 230 -5.15 -15.15 25.22
N LYS A 231 -4.65 -15.67 24.08
CA LYS A 231 -3.22 -15.80 23.72
C LYS A 231 -2.41 -14.49 23.73
N SER A 232 -3.05 -13.33 23.82
CA SER A 232 -2.41 -12.01 23.77
C SER A 232 -1.85 -11.56 25.14
N ALA A 233 -2.47 -11.97 26.25
CA ALA A 233 -2.06 -11.56 27.60
C ALA A 233 -0.76 -12.24 28.11
N LYS A 234 -0.34 -13.36 27.48
CA LYS A 234 0.87 -14.11 27.88
C LYS A 234 2.17 -13.50 27.34
N ARG A 235 2.13 -12.65 26.31
CA ARG A 235 3.33 -12.03 25.70
C ARG A 235 3.83 -10.80 26.46
N CYS A 236 2.94 -9.99 27.06
CA CYS A 236 3.33 -8.80 27.82
C CYS A 236 3.87 -9.10 29.23
N ALA A 237 3.55 -10.27 29.81
CA ALA A 237 4.03 -10.65 31.15
C ALA A 237 5.46 -11.26 31.17
N SER A 238 6.02 -11.62 30.00
CA SER A 238 7.35 -12.22 29.91
C SER A 238 8.46 -11.19 29.68
N LEU A 239 8.15 -10.09 28.98
CA LEU A 239 9.13 -9.04 28.68
C LEU A 239 9.52 -8.20 29.91
N LYS A 240 8.59 -8.05 30.86
CA LYS A 240 8.79 -7.20 32.05
C LYS A 240 9.62 -7.87 33.17
N ARG A 241 9.95 -9.16 33.02
CA ARG A 241 10.73 -9.93 34.01
C ARG A 241 12.22 -10.05 33.68
N LYS A 242 12.65 -9.58 32.50
CA LYS A 242 14.06 -9.66 32.05
C LYS A 242 14.83 -8.35 32.16
N LEU A 243 14.25 -7.30 32.76
CA LEU A 243 14.86 -5.97 32.85
C LEU A 243 15.02 -5.46 34.30
N SER A 244 15.09 -6.36 35.28
CA SER A 244 15.39 -5.99 36.67
C SER A 244 16.19 -7.11 37.34
N GLY A 245 17.50 -6.89 37.46
CA GLY A 245 18.43 -7.77 38.17
C GLY A 245 19.85 -7.27 37.97
N ASN A 246 20.34 -6.50 38.95
CA ASN A 246 21.62 -5.82 38.99
C ASN A 246 22.74 -6.74 39.55
N THR A 247 24.00 -6.36 39.25
CA THR A 247 25.20 -6.47 40.13
C THR A 247 26.35 -7.42 39.72
N THR A 248 27.50 -6.76 39.50
CA THR A 248 28.93 -7.10 39.71
C THR A 248 29.77 -8.00 38.79
N VAL A 249 30.97 -7.46 38.55
CA VAL A 249 32.14 -7.91 37.81
C VAL A 249 32.89 -9.05 38.51
N ALA A 250 33.32 -10.07 37.76
CA ALA A 250 34.59 -10.80 37.95
C ALA A 250 34.88 -11.74 36.75
N THR A 251 36.09 -11.67 36.18
CA THR A 251 36.73 -12.64 35.25
C THR A 251 37.66 -13.56 36.08
N PRO A 252 37.88 -14.88 35.80
CA PRO A 252 38.70 -15.42 34.66
C PRO A 252 38.30 -16.89 34.25
N PRO A 253 39.16 -17.78 33.69
CA PRO A 253 39.93 -17.83 32.41
C PRO A 253 39.44 -18.96 31.42
N PRO A 254 39.97 -19.09 30.16
CA PRO A 254 39.63 -20.17 29.18
C PRO A 254 40.58 -21.39 29.34
N PRO A 255 40.48 -22.60 28.68
CA PRO A 255 39.91 -23.00 27.35
C PRO A 255 39.28 -24.44 27.38
N PRO A 256 39.28 -25.38 26.37
CA PRO A 256 39.52 -25.35 24.90
C PRO A 256 38.43 -26.04 24.01
N HIS A 257 38.67 -25.99 22.70
CA HIS A 257 37.91 -26.51 21.54
C HIS A 257 37.07 -27.80 21.67
N ALA A 258 35.84 -27.76 21.13
CA ALA A 258 35.12 -28.93 20.61
C ALA A 258 34.20 -28.55 19.42
N THR A 259 34.06 -29.49 18.49
CA THR A 259 33.56 -29.39 17.10
C THR A 259 32.03 -29.23 16.94
N PRO A 260 31.54 -28.74 15.78
CA PRO A 260 30.11 -28.42 15.60
C PRO A 260 29.26 -29.65 15.25
N ARG A 261 28.15 -29.83 15.97
CA ARG A 261 27.08 -30.83 15.70
C ARG A 261 25.85 -30.11 15.12
N PRO A 262 25.19 -30.63 14.07
CA PRO A 262 24.14 -29.88 13.36
C PRO A 262 22.85 -29.75 14.17
N ALA A 263 22.25 -28.56 14.09
CA ALA A 263 21.02 -28.17 14.78
C ALA A 263 19.77 -28.80 14.14
N LYS A 264 18.90 -29.35 14.99
CA LYS A 264 17.57 -29.88 14.64
C LYS A 264 16.60 -28.71 14.43
N GLN A 265 16.11 -28.50 13.21
CA GLN A 265 15.06 -27.53 12.90
C GLN A 265 13.72 -27.98 13.48
N GLN A 266 13.10 -27.13 14.30
CA GLN A 266 11.68 -27.22 14.65
C GLN A 266 10.87 -26.47 13.59
N THR A 267 10.16 -27.21 12.74
CA THR A 267 9.18 -26.67 11.79
C THR A 267 7.81 -26.53 12.47
N GLY A 268 7.31 -25.30 12.55
CA GLY A 268 5.95 -25.00 12.99
C GLY A 268 4.92 -25.38 11.92
N LYS A 269 3.89 -26.14 12.32
CA LYS A 269 2.72 -26.49 11.49
C LYS A 269 1.91 -25.24 11.11
N GLY A 270 2.11 -24.74 9.90
CA GLY A 270 1.15 -23.89 9.18
C GLY A 270 0.38 -24.75 8.18
N GLY A 271 -0.95 -24.80 8.28
CA GLY A 271 -1.80 -25.62 7.41
C GLY A 271 -1.72 -25.16 5.95
N ALA A 272 -1.27 -26.05 5.07
CA ALA A 272 -1.31 -25.85 3.63
C ALA A 272 -2.77 -25.79 3.14
N LYS A 273 -3.12 -24.79 2.33
CA LYS A 273 -4.38 -24.76 1.60
C LYS A 273 -4.39 -25.97 0.65
N ARG A 274 -5.25 -26.96 0.92
CA ARG A 274 -5.39 -28.17 0.11
C ARG A 274 -5.91 -27.80 -1.28
N THR A 275 -5.05 -27.89 -2.28
CA THR A 275 -5.40 -27.83 -3.70
C THR A 275 -6.23 -29.06 -4.07
N PHE A 276 -7.23 -28.85 -4.93
CA PHE A 276 -8.14 -29.90 -5.38
C PHE A 276 -7.34 -31.00 -6.13
N PRO A 277 -7.41 -32.28 -5.70
CA PRO A 277 -6.61 -33.35 -6.29
C PRO A 277 -6.91 -33.58 -7.77
N GLU A 278 -5.86 -33.83 -8.54
CA GLU A 278 -5.95 -33.98 -10.01
C GLU A 278 -6.78 -35.19 -10.43
N ALA A 279 -6.78 -36.26 -9.62
CA ALA A 279 -7.57 -37.47 -9.85
C ALA A 279 -9.10 -37.27 -9.72
N LEU A 280 -9.56 -36.14 -9.14
CA LEU A 280 -10.98 -35.84 -8.97
C LEU A 280 -11.44 -34.69 -9.89
N LYS A 281 -10.58 -34.22 -10.80
CA LYS A 281 -10.82 -33.03 -11.64
C LYS A 281 -11.96 -33.30 -12.62
N GLY A 282 -13.06 -32.57 -12.46
CA GLY A 282 -14.29 -32.74 -13.24
C GLY A 282 -15.45 -33.40 -12.49
N MET A 283 -15.23 -33.90 -11.27
CA MET A 283 -16.29 -34.43 -10.41
C MET A 283 -16.89 -33.36 -9.50
N ALA A 284 -18.12 -33.59 -9.03
CA ALA A 284 -18.81 -32.68 -8.12
C ALA A 284 -18.06 -32.56 -6.79
N SER A 285 -17.70 -31.33 -6.40
CA SER A 285 -17.00 -31.04 -5.13
C SER A 285 -17.95 -30.86 -3.94
N ARG A 286 -19.26 -30.92 -4.18
CA ARG A 286 -20.32 -30.70 -3.19
C ARG A 286 -21.49 -31.64 -3.44
N THR A 287 -22.19 -32.00 -2.37
CA THR A 287 -23.44 -32.76 -2.43
C THR A 287 -24.58 -31.89 -2.99
N PRO A 288 -25.71 -32.47 -3.44
CA PRO A 288 -26.89 -31.71 -3.87
C PRO A 288 -27.45 -30.78 -2.76
N GLN A 289 -27.15 -31.08 -1.49
CA GLN A 289 -27.51 -30.27 -0.33
C GLN A 289 -26.48 -29.16 -0.02
N GLY A 290 -25.47 -28.98 -0.88
CA GLY A 290 -24.47 -27.91 -0.77
C GLY A 290 -23.33 -28.15 0.23
N ARG A 291 -23.23 -29.35 0.82
CA ARG A 291 -22.15 -29.72 1.75
C ARG A 291 -20.90 -30.15 1.00
N ARG A 292 -19.72 -29.96 1.61
CA ARG A 292 -18.43 -30.35 0.99
C ARG A 292 -18.28 -31.86 1.03
N ILE A 293 -17.75 -32.45 -0.04
CA ILE A 293 -17.40 -33.88 -0.10
C ILE A 293 -15.93 -34.05 0.32
N CYS A 294 -15.65 -35.05 1.14
CA CYS A 294 -14.30 -35.44 1.52
C CYS A 294 -13.60 -36.11 0.33
N TRP A 295 -12.57 -35.46 -0.21
CA TRP A 295 -11.80 -35.99 -1.34
C TRP A 295 -10.99 -37.24 -0.99
N ASP A 296 -10.54 -37.36 0.26
CA ASP A 296 -9.69 -38.49 0.69
C ASP A 296 -10.46 -39.81 0.74
N TYR A 297 -11.78 -39.76 0.90
CA TYR A 297 -12.63 -40.96 0.87
C TYR A 297 -12.62 -41.63 -0.51
N ASN A 298 -12.61 -40.84 -1.59
CA ASN A 298 -12.62 -41.32 -2.97
C ASN A 298 -11.21 -41.50 -3.57
N LEU A 299 -10.17 -41.36 -2.76
CA LEU A 299 -8.77 -41.56 -3.17
C LEU A 299 -8.22 -42.85 -2.55
N PRO A 300 -7.22 -43.50 -3.18
CA PRO A 300 -6.67 -44.77 -2.69
C PRO A 300 -6.02 -44.67 -1.30
N GLY A 301 -5.79 -43.47 -0.78
CA GLY A 301 -5.32 -43.23 0.59
C GLY A 301 -6.39 -43.39 1.67
N GLY A 302 -7.68 -43.40 1.31
CA GLY A 302 -8.82 -43.55 2.20
C GLY A 302 -9.00 -42.40 3.21
N CYS A 303 -10.24 -42.15 3.63
CA CYS A 303 -10.47 -41.29 4.81
C CYS A 303 -10.31 -42.13 6.08
N THR A 304 -9.59 -41.61 7.08
CA THR A 304 -9.40 -42.30 8.37
C THR A 304 -10.67 -42.43 9.21
N ASN A 305 -11.69 -41.62 8.93
CA ASN A 305 -13.01 -41.74 9.53
C ASN A 305 -13.95 -42.32 8.48
N ALA A 306 -14.57 -43.48 8.73
CA ALA A 306 -15.51 -44.09 7.77
C ALA A 306 -17.00 -43.74 8.06
N ALA A 307 -17.29 -43.05 9.17
CA ALA A 307 -18.65 -42.79 9.62
C ALA A 307 -19.23 -41.50 9.04
N GLY A 308 -19.81 -41.57 7.84
CA GLY A 308 -20.75 -40.59 7.24
C GLY A 308 -20.23 -39.19 6.90
N SER A 309 -19.47 -38.54 7.77
CA SER A 309 -18.84 -37.24 7.52
C SER A 309 -17.56 -37.07 8.34
N CYS A 310 -16.62 -36.30 7.81
CA CYS A 310 -15.38 -35.94 8.51
C CYS A 310 -15.16 -34.42 8.44
N PRO A 311 -14.15 -33.88 9.16
CA PRO A 311 -13.82 -32.44 9.11
C PRO A 311 -13.48 -31.92 7.70
N ASN A 312 -13.17 -32.83 6.75
CA ASN A 312 -12.89 -32.49 5.36
C ASN A 312 -14.13 -32.55 4.45
N GLY A 313 -15.25 -33.13 4.90
CA GLY A 313 -16.50 -33.24 4.14
C GLY A 313 -17.27 -34.55 4.38
N ASP A 314 -18.44 -34.66 3.76
CA ASP A 314 -19.25 -35.88 3.71
C ASP A 314 -18.59 -36.94 2.81
N HIS A 315 -18.77 -38.22 3.13
CA HIS A 315 -18.22 -39.35 2.35
C HIS A 315 -19.15 -39.75 1.20
#